data_AF-A0A8H4KP63-F1
#
_entry.id   AF-A0A8H4KP63-F1
#
_cell.length_a   1.000
_cell.length_b   1.000
_cell.length_c   1.000
_cell.angle_alpha   90.00
_cell.angle_beta   90.00
_cell.angle_gamma   90.00
#
_symmetry.space_group_name_H-M   'P 1'
#
loop_
_entity.id
_entity.type
_entity.pdbx_description
1 polymer ?
#
loop_
_entity_poly.entity_id
_entity_poly.type
_entity_poly.pdbx_seq_one_letter_code
_entity_poly.pdbx_strand_id
1 'polypeptide(L)'
;MDANDGQQDSPLSISANIAGMLTFVVAIAAAFYARLTFLRNSDDEYFRVKTSLSWYKTESTWLADLVAAINAQHESFHTHRPEHQMYNFVMDDLLNLEKRLLDIVTETEARASAGDEEKTWTLMPRSWNGRTTVAMAWLPVRTKALELVRQREGLTARVQFMQMSMITSRLRDLESRTKWREMKMDESSRKLESLVENQRDRIHRLEDLVSRLTNRERPGLSRAGTLTDLGVKSIDSDEAADIDGSATISESEETTKPRKSMEK
;
A
#
# COMPACT_ATOMS: atom_id res chain seq x y z
N MET A 1 -84.20 60.47 -1.50
CA MET A 1 -83.75 59.17 -1.00
C MET A 1 -83.10 58.49 -2.18
N ASP A 2 -81.78 58.32 -2.14
CA ASP A 2 -81.07 57.36 -2.99
C ASP A 2 -79.81 57.00 -2.20
N ALA A 3 -79.81 55.83 -1.58
CA ALA A 3 -78.64 55.32 -0.87
C ALA A 3 -77.64 54.86 -1.92
N ASN A 4 -76.48 55.50 -1.96
CA ASN A 4 -75.35 55.01 -2.73
C ASN A 4 -74.81 53.76 -2.02
N ASP A 5 -75.41 52.60 -2.30
CA ASP A 5 -74.93 51.30 -1.83
C ASP A 5 -73.53 51.09 -2.40
N GLY A 6 -72.53 51.47 -1.59
CA GLY A 6 -71.16 51.14 -1.83
C GLY A 6 -71.06 49.61 -1.84
N GLN A 7 -70.86 49.06 -3.04
CA GLN A 7 -70.55 47.66 -3.30
C GLN A 7 -69.24 47.31 -2.59
N GLN A 8 -69.31 47.09 -1.28
CA GLN A 8 -68.18 46.70 -0.44
C GLN A 8 -67.91 45.22 -0.70
N ASP A 9 -67.17 44.94 -1.77
CA ASP A 9 -66.55 43.65 -2.02
C ASP A 9 -65.89 43.18 -0.72
N SER A 10 -66.46 42.14 -0.11
CA SER A 10 -66.20 41.87 1.30
C SER A 10 -64.70 41.63 1.54
N PRO A 11 -64.08 42.26 2.55
CA PRO A 11 -62.62 42.19 2.74
C PRO A 11 -62.12 40.75 2.97
N LEU A 12 -63.00 39.86 3.45
CA LEU A 12 -62.76 38.42 3.56
C LEU A 12 -62.64 37.72 2.19
N SER A 13 -63.39 38.14 1.18
CA SER A 13 -63.32 37.58 -0.19
C SER A 13 -62.05 38.04 -0.90
N ILE A 14 -61.73 39.33 -0.80
CA ILE A 14 -60.49 39.91 -1.34
C ILE A 14 -59.26 39.25 -0.70
N SER A 15 -59.23 39.15 0.63
CA SER A 15 -58.11 38.51 1.34
C SER A 15 -58.01 37.00 1.07
N ALA A 16 -59.13 36.27 0.93
CA ALA A 16 -59.11 34.86 0.58
C ALA A 16 -58.56 34.61 -0.85
N ASN A 17 -58.95 35.43 -1.83
CA ASN A 17 -58.46 35.31 -3.21
C ASN A 17 -56.96 35.68 -3.30
N ILE A 18 -56.53 36.73 -2.59
CA ILE A 18 -55.11 37.10 -2.45
C ILE A 18 -54.32 35.97 -1.76
N ALA A 19 -54.85 35.38 -0.69
CA ALA A 19 -54.21 34.25 -0.02
C ALA A 19 -54.07 33.03 -0.95
N GLY A 20 -55.11 32.70 -1.72
CA GLY A 20 -55.08 31.62 -2.71
C GLY A 20 -54.02 31.87 -3.81
N MET A 21 -53.97 33.08 -4.36
CA MET A 21 -52.94 33.47 -5.33
C MET A 21 -51.53 33.42 -4.74
N LEU A 22 -51.33 33.90 -3.51
CA LEU A 22 -50.04 33.81 -2.82
C LEU A 22 -49.64 32.35 -2.57
N THR A 23 -50.56 31.48 -2.13
CA THR A 23 -50.29 30.04 -1.96
C THR A 23 -49.93 29.38 -3.29
N PHE A 24 -50.57 29.75 -4.40
CA PHE A 24 -50.23 29.25 -5.73
C PHE A 24 -48.84 29.72 -6.20
N VAL A 25 -48.50 30.99 -5.99
CA VAL A 25 -47.16 31.53 -6.28
C VAL A 25 -46.09 30.85 -5.42
N VAL A 26 -46.36 30.64 -4.12
CA VAL A 26 -45.46 29.90 -3.22
C VAL A 26 -45.31 28.44 -3.65
N ALA A 27 -46.38 27.78 -4.11
CA ALA A 27 -46.32 26.41 -4.62
C ALA A 27 -45.49 26.32 -5.92
N ILE A 28 -45.64 27.28 -6.84
CA ILE A 28 -44.79 27.39 -8.04
C ILE A 28 -43.33 27.62 -7.64
N ALA A 29 -43.06 28.57 -6.76
CA ALA A 29 -41.71 28.86 -6.28
C ALA A 29 -41.07 27.65 -5.59
N ALA A 30 -41.83 26.90 -4.78
CA ALA A 30 -41.39 25.67 -4.15
C ALA A 30 -41.10 24.55 -5.17
N ALA A 31 -41.95 24.41 -6.21
CA ALA A 31 -41.72 23.44 -7.28
C ALA A 31 -40.45 23.77 -8.09
N PHE A 32 -40.23 25.05 -8.43
CA PHE A 32 -38.98 25.51 -9.06
C PHE A 32 -37.78 25.29 -8.13
N TYR A 33 -37.89 25.63 -6.85
CA TYR A 33 -36.81 25.44 -5.87
C TYR A 33 -36.42 23.96 -5.69
N ALA A 34 -37.41 23.07 -5.60
CA ALA A 34 -37.19 21.63 -5.53
C ALA A 34 -36.50 21.10 -6.81
N ARG A 35 -36.98 21.53 -8.00
CA ARG A 35 -36.37 21.18 -9.29
C ARG A 35 -34.90 21.63 -9.38
N LEU A 36 -34.61 22.85 -8.93
CA LEU A 36 -33.29 23.47 -8.99
C LEU A 36 -32.32 22.84 -7.97
N THR A 37 -32.81 22.48 -6.78
CA THR A 37 -32.05 21.73 -5.77
C THR A 37 -31.72 20.31 -6.26
N PHE A 38 -32.66 19.62 -6.91
CA PHE A 38 -32.45 18.29 -7.48
C PHE A 38 -31.43 18.30 -8.64
N LEU A 39 -31.47 19.32 -9.50
CA LEU A 39 -30.46 19.54 -10.55
C LEU A 39 -29.07 19.79 -9.96
N ARG A 40 -28.94 20.67 -8.96
CA ARG A 40 -27.67 20.94 -8.27
C ARG A 40 -27.06 19.70 -7.63
N ASN A 41 -27.86 18.91 -6.91
CA ASN A 41 -27.39 17.65 -6.35
C ASN A 41 -26.91 16.68 -7.43
N SER A 42 -27.54 16.69 -8.61
CA SER A 42 -27.14 15.85 -9.74
C SER A 42 -25.83 16.33 -10.39
N ASP A 43 -25.61 17.65 -10.49
CA ASP A 43 -24.30 18.24 -10.87
C ASP A 43 -23.21 17.84 -9.87
N ASP A 44 -23.45 18.00 -8.56
CA ASP A 44 -22.46 17.68 -7.52
C ASP A 44 -22.07 16.20 -7.54
N GLU A 45 -23.01 15.29 -7.81
CA GLU A 45 -22.73 13.88 -8.02
C GLU A 45 -21.93 13.61 -9.29
N TYR A 46 -22.25 14.27 -10.41
CA TYR A 46 -21.45 14.18 -11.63
C TYR A 46 -20.00 14.61 -11.40
N PHE A 47 -19.78 15.76 -10.74
CA PHE A 47 -18.43 16.23 -10.41
C PHE A 47 -17.71 15.29 -9.43
N ARG A 48 -18.41 14.67 -8.47
CA ARG A 48 -17.85 13.63 -7.59
C ARG A 48 -17.39 12.41 -8.39
N VAL A 49 -18.21 11.90 -9.32
CA VAL A 49 -17.83 10.75 -10.17
C VAL A 49 -16.68 11.09 -11.11
N LYS A 50 -16.64 12.32 -11.66
CA LYS A 50 -15.51 12.79 -12.48
C LYS A 50 -14.21 12.93 -11.67
N THR A 51 -14.31 13.37 -10.41
CA THR A 51 -13.17 13.46 -9.49
C THR A 51 -12.71 12.07 -9.03
N SER A 52 -13.63 11.16 -8.72
CA SER A 52 -13.27 9.79 -8.36
C SER A 52 -12.67 9.03 -9.55
N LEU A 53 -13.10 9.27 -10.78
CA LEU A 53 -12.47 8.70 -11.99
C LEU A 53 -10.98 9.10 -12.12
N SER A 54 -10.61 10.34 -11.78
CA SER A 54 -9.19 10.76 -11.78
C SER A 54 -8.37 10.04 -10.71
N TRP A 55 -8.95 9.84 -9.52
CA TRP A 55 -8.36 9.04 -8.44
C TRP A 55 -8.24 7.56 -8.83
N TYR A 56 -9.27 7.03 -9.49
CA TYR A 56 -9.34 5.63 -9.91
C TYR A 56 -8.27 5.26 -10.92
N LYS A 57 -7.91 6.21 -11.81
CA LYS A 57 -6.80 6.08 -12.75
C LYS A 57 -5.44 6.08 -12.05
N THR A 58 -5.24 6.95 -11.05
CA THR A 58 -3.98 6.93 -10.26
C THR A 58 -3.87 5.66 -9.41
N GLU A 59 -4.97 5.20 -8.83
CA GLU A 59 -5.04 3.93 -8.09
C GLU A 59 -4.78 2.73 -9.00
N SER A 60 -5.35 2.68 -10.20
CA SER A 60 -5.13 1.57 -11.13
C SER A 60 -3.67 1.51 -11.61
N THR A 61 -3.01 2.65 -11.84
CA THR A 61 -1.56 2.67 -12.10
C THR A 61 -0.72 2.21 -10.90
N TRP A 62 -1.09 2.59 -9.67
CA TRP A 62 -0.38 2.16 -8.46
C TRP A 62 -0.53 0.66 -8.19
N LEU A 63 -1.73 0.09 -8.40
CA LEU A 63 -1.97 -1.35 -8.30
C LEU A 63 -1.17 -2.14 -9.33
N ALA A 64 -1.06 -1.65 -10.58
CA ALA A 64 -0.25 -2.27 -11.62
C ALA A 64 1.25 -2.25 -11.28
N ASP A 65 1.78 -1.14 -10.77
CA ASP A 65 3.17 -1.03 -10.33
C ASP A 65 3.46 -1.94 -9.12
N LEU A 66 2.52 -2.08 -8.17
CA LEU A 66 2.65 -3.00 -7.05
C LEU A 66 2.80 -4.47 -7.53
N VAL A 67 2.08 -4.88 -8.58
CA VAL A 67 2.23 -6.21 -9.20
C VAL A 67 3.59 -6.35 -9.89
N ALA A 68 4.01 -5.34 -10.63
CA ALA A 68 5.31 -5.34 -11.29
C ALA A 68 6.44 -5.49 -10.26
N ALA A 69 6.38 -4.79 -9.13
CA ALA A 69 7.32 -4.92 -8.02
C ALA A 69 7.26 -6.33 -7.37
N ILE A 70 6.06 -6.85 -7.09
CA ILE A 70 5.84 -8.20 -6.52
C ILE A 70 6.41 -9.31 -7.43
N ASN A 71 6.42 -9.09 -8.74
CA ASN A 71 6.94 -10.01 -9.75
C ASN A 71 8.45 -9.86 -9.97
N ALA A 72 8.96 -8.63 -10.06
CA ALA A 72 10.38 -8.33 -10.21
C ALA A 72 11.20 -8.86 -9.01
N GLN A 73 10.63 -8.82 -7.80
CA GLN A 73 11.25 -9.39 -6.60
C GLN A 73 11.25 -10.93 -6.58
N HIS A 74 10.67 -11.61 -7.59
CA HIS A 74 10.42 -13.05 -7.57
C HIS A 74 10.59 -13.75 -8.93
N GLU A 75 11.64 -13.38 -9.65
CA GLU A 75 11.87 -13.64 -11.09
C GLU A 75 11.97 -15.12 -11.55
N SER A 76 11.87 -16.13 -10.66
CA SER A 76 12.27 -17.51 -11.00
C SER A 76 11.29 -18.66 -10.67
N PHE A 77 10.23 -18.48 -9.86
CA PHE A 77 9.43 -19.64 -9.40
C PHE A 77 7.89 -19.47 -9.29
N HIS A 78 7.29 -18.29 -9.44
CA HIS A 78 5.89 -18.06 -9.00
C HIS A 78 4.92 -17.49 -10.04
N THR A 79 5.29 -17.40 -11.33
CA THR A 79 4.38 -16.97 -12.41
C THR A 79 3.16 -17.88 -12.64
N HIS A 80 3.19 -19.11 -12.10
CA HIS A 80 2.12 -20.12 -12.22
C HIS A 80 1.22 -20.24 -10.98
N ARG A 81 1.32 -19.34 -10.01
CA ARG A 81 0.45 -19.38 -8.83
C ARG A 81 -0.99 -18.95 -9.17
N PRO A 82 -2.03 -19.72 -8.82
CA PRO A 82 -3.42 -19.41 -9.17
C PRO A 82 -3.91 -18.09 -8.54
N GLU A 83 -3.32 -17.69 -7.40
CA GLU A 83 -3.62 -16.41 -6.75
C GLU A 83 -3.21 -15.21 -7.62
N HIS A 84 -2.12 -15.33 -8.38
CA HIS A 84 -1.66 -14.31 -9.33
C HIS A 84 -2.54 -14.22 -10.57
N GLN A 85 -3.03 -15.36 -11.06
CA GLN A 85 -3.97 -15.38 -12.19
C GLN A 85 -5.32 -14.75 -11.79
N MET A 86 -5.82 -15.06 -10.59
CA MET A 86 -7.00 -14.42 -10.03
C MET A 86 -6.79 -12.92 -9.78
N TYR A 87 -5.60 -12.52 -9.32
CA TYR A 87 -5.25 -11.10 -9.18
C TYR A 87 -5.33 -10.37 -10.53
N ASN A 88 -4.65 -10.88 -11.56
CA ASN A 88 -4.61 -10.23 -12.87
C ASN A 88 -6.02 -10.10 -13.47
N PHE A 89 -6.84 -11.14 -13.35
CA PHE A 89 -8.24 -11.09 -13.79
C PHE A 89 -9.06 -9.99 -13.09
N VAL A 90 -8.90 -9.82 -11.77
CA VAL A 90 -9.60 -8.75 -11.03
C VAL A 90 -9.04 -7.37 -11.39
N MET A 91 -7.75 -7.27 -11.70
CA MET A 91 -7.13 -6.02 -12.16
C MET A 91 -7.63 -5.62 -13.55
N ASP A 92 -7.78 -6.57 -14.47
CA ASP A 92 -8.39 -6.35 -15.78
C ASP A 92 -9.85 -5.91 -15.67
N ASP A 93 -10.62 -6.47 -14.73
CA ASP A 93 -12.01 -6.05 -14.49
C ASP A 93 -12.10 -4.64 -13.87
N LEU A 94 -11.18 -4.25 -12.99
CA LEU A 94 -11.06 -2.87 -12.50
C LEU A 94 -10.81 -1.86 -13.64
N LEU A 95 -9.92 -2.19 -14.59
CA LEU A 95 -9.63 -1.36 -15.76
C LEU A 95 -10.82 -1.31 -16.74
N ASN A 96 -11.53 -2.42 -16.90
CA ASN A 96 -12.77 -2.51 -17.68
C ASN A 96 -13.89 -1.64 -17.07
N LEU A 97 -14.04 -1.63 -15.75
CA LEU A 97 -14.97 -0.74 -15.04
C LEU A 97 -14.57 0.74 -15.17
N GLU A 98 -13.28 1.07 -15.06
CA GLU A 98 -12.77 2.43 -15.31
C GLU A 98 -13.13 2.90 -16.72
N LYS A 99 -12.89 2.05 -17.73
CA LYS A 99 -13.23 2.33 -19.14
C LYS A 99 -14.73 2.51 -19.35
N ARG A 100 -15.58 1.67 -18.75
CA ARG A 100 -17.05 1.78 -18.82
C ARG A 100 -17.58 3.05 -18.13
N LEU A 101 -16.97 3.44 -17.02
CA LEU A 101 -17.33 4.68 -16.33
C LEU A 101 -16.93 5.91 -17.15
N LEU A 102 -15.73 5.89 -17.73
CA LEU A 102 -15.25 6.94 -18.65
C LEU A 102 -16.17 7.06 -19.87
N ASP A 103 -16.55 5.93 -20.49
CA ASP A 103 -17.48 5.88 -21.62
C ASP A 103 -18.82 6.56 -21.31
N ILE A 104 -19.44 6.22 -20.17
CA ILE A 104 -20.67 6.87 -19.68
C ILE A 104 -20.46 8.37 -19.44
N VAL A 105 -19.35 8.78 -18.84
CA VAL A 105 -19.04 10.20 -18.62
C VAL A 105 -18.91 10.93 -19.97
N THR A 106 -18.15 10.39 -20.93
CA THR A 106 -18.02 10.98 -22.27
C THR A 106 -19.33 10.98 -23.05
N GLU A 107 -20.18 9.96 -22.89
CA GLU A 107 -21.52 9.93 -23.46
C GLU A 107 -22.40 11.03 -22.85
N THR A 108 -22.30 11.30 -21.54
CA THR A 108 -23.05 12.42 -20.92
C THR A 108 -22.55 13.79 -21.34
N GLU A 109 -21.24 13.98 -21.54
CA GLU A 109 -20.70 15.25 -22.08
C GLU A 109 -21.11 15.45 -23.55
N ALA A 110 -21.12 14.39 -24.35
CA ALA A 110 -21.61 14.42 -25.73
C ALA A 110 -23.12 14.71 -25.80
N ARG A 111 -23.93 14.03 -24.98
CA ARG A 111 -25.39 14.25 -24.88
C ARG A 111 -25.73 15.65 -24.37
N ALA A 112 -24.94 16.20 -23.44
CA ALA A 112 -25.09 17.58 -22.97
C ALA A 112 -24.73 18.59 -24.07
N SER A 113 -23.70 18.31 -24.86
CA SER A 113 -23.27 19.15 -26.00
C SER A 113 -24.26 19.13 -27.16
N ALA A 114 -24.94 17.99 -27.40
CA ALA A 114 -26.00 17.84 -28.41
C ALA A 114 -27.38 18.39 -27.95
N GLY A 115 -27.51 18.84 -26.69
CA GLY A 115 -28.80 19.20 -26.10
C GLY A 115 -29.43 20.52 -26.58
N ASP A 116 -28.77 21.27 -27.48
CA ASP A 116 -29.17 22.63 -27.86
C ASP A 116 -30.14 22.69 -29.06
N GLU A 117 -30.27 21.61 -29.86
CA GLU A 117 -31.02 21.67 -31.13
C GLU A 117 -32.52 21.31 -31.05
N GLU A 118 -32.98 20.56 -30.03
CA GLU A 118 -34.29 19.89 -30.12
C GLU A 118 -35.38 20.33 -29.11
N LYS A 119 -35.05 21.04 -28.01
CA LYS A 119 -36.00 21.25 -26.88
C LYS A 119 -36.03 22.67 -26.28
N THR A 120 -36.18 23.67 -27.13
CA THR A 120 -36.37 25.11 -26.80
C THR A 120 -37.67 25.46 -26.06
N TRP A 121 -38.47 24.47 -25.64
CA TRP A 121 -39.72 24.69 -24.87
C TRP A 121 -39.54 24.66 -23.34
N THR A 122 -38.37 24.25 -22.85
CA THR A 122 -38.07 24.29 -21.42
C THR A 122 -37.57 25.69 -21.06
N LEU A 123 -38.41 26.50 -20.42
CA LEU A 123 -38.16 27.91 -20.08
C LEU A 123 -37.11 28.04 -18.96
N MET A 124 -35.84 27.76 -19.29
CA MET A 124 -34.68 27.97 -18.41
C MET A 124 -33.99 29.29 -18.76
N PRO A 125 -33.58 30.10 -17.76
CA PRO A 125 -32.76 31.28 -17.99
C PRO A 125 -31.47 30.93 -18.74
N ARG A 126 -31.14 31.69 -19.79
CA ARG A 126 -29.98 31.49 -20.68
C ARG A 126 -28.63 31.42 -19.95
N SER A 127 -28.54 31.95 -18.72
CA SER A 127 -27.37 31.85 -17.85
C SER A 127 -27.15 30.47 -17.21
N TRP A 128 -28.11 29.53 -17.32
CA TRP A 128 -28.04 28.20 -16.68
C TRP A 128 -27.80 27.06 -17.66
N ASN A 129 -27.95 27.28 -18.97
CA ASN A 129 -27.82 26.28 -20.04
C ASN A 129 -26.50 25.47 -20.02
N GLY A 130 -25.42 25.98 -19.43
CA GLY A 130 -24.13 25.27 -19.38
C GLY A 130 -23.98 24.23 -18.26
N ARG A 131 -24.79 24.28 -17.20
CA ARG A 131 -24.69 23.35 -16.05
C ARG A 131 -25.89 22.40 -15.99
N THR A 132 -27.09 22.93 -16.15
CA THR A 132 -28.32 22.11 -16.08
C THR A 132 -28.45 21.10 -17.22
N THR A 133 -27.81 21.32 -18.37
CA THR A 133 -27.76 20.37 -19.49
C THR A 133 -26.99 19.10 -19.15
N VAL A 134 -25.83 19.23 -18.49
CA VAL A 134 -25.04 18.09 -17.99
C VAL A 134 -25.84 17.33 -16.93
N ALA A 135 -26.41 18.03 -15.93
CA ALA A 135 -27.31 17.40 -14.95
C ALA A 135 -28.46 16.64 -15.60
N MET A 136 -29.14 17.22 -16.60
CA MET A 136 -30.26 16.57 -17.31
C MET A 136 -29.82 15.35 -18.14
N ALA A 137 -28.64 15.39 -18.77
CA ALA A 137 -28.05 14.25 -19.48
C ALA A 137 -27.55 13.15 -18.51
N TRP A 138 -27.11 13.53 -17.31
CA TRP A 138 -26.64 12.62 -16.25
C TRP A 138 -27.76 11.84 -15.58
N LEU A 139 -28.92 12.46 -15.32
CA LEU A 139 -30.07 11.84 -14.62
C LEU A 139 -30.42 10.40 -15.06
N PRO A 140 -30.55 10.05 -16.36
CA PRO A 140 -30.89 8.69 -16.78
C PRO A 140 -29.78 7.64 -16.59
N VAL A 141 -28.51 8.04 -16.53
CA VAL A 141 -27.36 7.12 -16.39
C VAL A 141 -26.75 7.12 -14.99
N ARG A 142 -27.11 8.09 -14.15
CA ARG A 142 -26.67 8.29 -12.76
C ARG A 142 -26.67 7.00 -11.94
N THR A 143 -27.78 6.24 -11.93
CA THR A 143 -27.89 5.01 -11.13
C THR A 143 -26.86 3.96 -11.55
N LYS A 144 -26.78 3.68 -12.85
CA LYS A 144 -25.78 2.78 -13.45
C LYS A 144 -24.35 3.23 -13.14
N ALA A 145 -24.05 4.53 -13.24
CA ALA A 145 -22.72 5.06 -12.94
C ALA A 145 -22.35 4.92 -11.45
N LEU A 146 -23.28 5.21 -10.53
CA LEU A 146 -23.08 5.03 -9.09
C LEU A 146 -22.97 3.54 -8.69
N GLU A 147 -23.67 2.65 -9.39
CA GLU A 147 -23.51 1.21 -9.23
C GLU A 147 -22.12 0.73 -9.69
N LEU A 148 -21.61 1.22 -10.83
CA LEU A 148 -20.26 0.92 -11.30
C LEU A 148 -19.18 1.44 -10.35
N VAL A 149 -19.36 2.65 -9.79
CA VAL A 149 -18.54 3.21 -8.70
C VAL A 149 -18.51 2.25 -7.50
N ARG A 150 -19.69 1.83 -7.01
CA ARG A 150 -19.81 0.93 -5.86
C ARG A 150 -19.23 -0.47 -6.13
N GLN A 151 -19.38 -0.99 -7.35
CA GLN A 151 -18.75 -2.24 -7.78
C GLN A 151 -17.23 -2.12 -7.78
N ARG A 152 -16.68 -1.02 -8.30
CA ARG A 152 -15.25 -0.75 -8.30
C ARG A 152 -14.69 -0.65 -6.89
N GLU A 153 -15.33 0.11 -5.99
CA GLU A 153 -14.91 0.20 -4.58
C GLU A 153 -14.91 -1.17 -3.88
N GLY A 154 -15.94 -1.99 -4.14
CA GLY A 154 -16.00 -3.36 -3.64
C GLY A 154 -14.90 -4.29 -4.20
N LEU A 155 -14.47 -4.08 -5.44
CA LEU A 155 -13.35 -4.80 -6.05
C LEU A 155 -12.00 -4.31 -5.53
N THR A 156 -11.78 -3.00 -5.41
CA THR A 156 -10.61 -2.41 -4.75
C THR A 156 -10.39 -3.02 -3.37
N ALA A 157 -11.42 -3.10 -2.53
CA ALA A 157 -11.31 -3.68 -1.19
C ALA A 157 -10.90 -5.16 -1.22
N ARG A 158 -11.40 -5.94 -2.20
CA ARG A 158 -11.00 -7.34 -2.41
C ARG A 158 -9.57 -7.46 -2.92
N VAL A 159 -9.13 -6.57 -3.81
CA VAL A 159 -7.74 -6.51 -4.30
C VAL A 159 -6.78 -6.21 -3.16
N GLN A 160 -7.06 -5.21 -2.33
CA GLN A 160 -6.26 -4.88 -1.15
C GLN A 160 -6.21 -6.04 -0.14
N PHE A 161 -7.35 -6.71 0.10
CA PHE A 161 -7.38 -7.90 0.95
C PHE A 161 -6.57 -9.07 0.36
N MET A 162 -6.64 -9.29 -0.95
CA MET A 162 -5.85 -10.31 -1.66
C MET A 162 -4.35 -9.99 -1.66
N GLN A 163 -3.96 -8.73 -1.83
CA GLN A 163 -2.56 -8.30 -1.68
C GLN A 163 -2.07 -8.56 -0.25
N MET A 164 -2.85 -8.15 0.75
CA MET A 164 -2.52 -8.37 2.16
C MET A 164 -2.41 -9.87 2.48
N SER A 165 -3.28 -10.72 1.95
CA SER A 165 -3.22 -12.18 2.16
C SER A 165 -2.02 -12.83 1.47
N MET A 166 -1.68 -12.40 0.24
CA MET A 166 -0.48 -12.85 -0.46
C MET A 166 0.80 -12.43 0.27
N ILE A 167 0.87 -11.18 0.75
CA ILE A 167 2.00 -10.67 1.53
C ILE A 167 2.11 -11.42 2.86
N THR A 168 1.00 -11.62 3.57
CA THR A 168 0.97 -12.33 4.87
C THR A 168 1.36 -13.80 4.71
N SER A 169 0.90 -14.47 3.65
CA SER A 169 1.29 -15.84 3.32
C SER A 169 2.81 -15.96 3.08
N ARG A 170 3.40 -15.01 2.34
CA ARG A 170 4.85 -14.93 2.10
C ARG A 170 5.63 -14.61 3.37
N LEU A 171 5.15 -13.67 4.18
CA LEU A 171 5.75 -13.33 5.48
C LEU A 171 5.81 -14.55 6.40
N ARG A 172 4.73 -15.35 6.45
CA ARG A 172 4.66 -16.58 7.23
C ARG A 172 5.59 -17.69 6.70
N ASP A 173 5.77 -17.81 5.38
CA ASP A 173 6.77 -18.72 4.80
C ASP A 173 8.19 -18.29 5.20
N LEU A 174 8.52 -17.00 5.08
CA LEU A 174 9.81 -16.45 5.50
C LEU A 174 10.05 -16.64 7.00
N GLU A 175 9.05 -16.39 7.85
CA GLU A 175 9.08 -16.64 9.30
C GLU A 175 9.35 -18.12 9.62
N SER A 176 8.71 -19.04 8.89
CA SER A 176 8.97 -20.47 9.08
C SER A 176 10.40 -20.86 8.70
N ARG A 177 10.96 -20.23 7.65
CA ARG A 177 12.32 -20.48 7.16
C ARG A 177 13.39 -19.83 8.04
N THR A 178 13.14 -18.66 8.62
CA THR A 178 14.04 -18.07 9.64
C THR A 178 14.02 -18.90 10.91
N LYS A 179 12.84 -19.30 11.40
CA LYS A 179 12.71 -20.17 12.58
C LYS A 179 13.36 -21.54 12.40
N TRP A 180 13.25 -22.15 11.20
CA TRP A 180 13.98 -23.38 10.89
C TRP A 180 15.50 -23.18 10.87
N ARG A 181 15.98 -22.05 10.35
CA ARG A 181 17.41 -21.70 10.37
C ARG A 181 17.93 -21.49 11.79
N GLU A 182 17.15 -20.82 12.64
CA GLU A 182 17.42 -20.62 14.07
C GLU A 182 17.49 -21.97 14.81
N MET A 183 16.47 -22.82 14.68
CA MET A 183 16.49 -24.18 15.25
C MET A 183 17.69 -25.02 14.79
N LYS A 184 18.08 -24.91 13.51
CA LYS A 184 19.26 -25.60 12.97
C LYS A 184 20.57 -25.03 13.51
N MET A 185 20.62 -23.73 13.77
CA MET A 185 21.75 -23.06 14.42
C MET A 185 21.87 -23.52 15.89
N ASP A 186 20.77 -23.57 16.63
CA ASP A 186 20.70 -24.09 18.01
C ASP A 186 21.08 -25.58 18.09
N GLU A 187 20.70 -26.39 17.11
CA GLU A 187 21.13 -27.79 17.03
C GLU A 187 22.65 -27.88 16.76
N SER A 188 23.21 -26.96 15.98
CA SER A 188 24.64 -26.91 15.69
C SER A 188 25.47 -26.39 16.86
N SER A 189 24.97 -25.42 17.63
CA SER A 189 25.66 -24.90 18.83
C SER A 189 25.71 -25.96 19.93
N ARG A 190 24.60 -26.66 20.21
CA ARG A 190 24.59 -27.78 21.17
C ARG A 190 25.54 -28.91 20.79
N LYS A 191 25.71 -29.17 19.48
CA LYS A 191 26.71 -30.13 19.00
C LYS A 191 28.13 -29.62 19.25
N LEU A 192 28.41 -28.35 18.98
CA LEU A 192 29.70 -27.73 19.26
C LEU A 192 30.02 -27.74 20.76
N GLU A 193 29.08 -27.36 21.63
CA GLU A 193 29.19 -27.44 23.09
C GLU A 193 29.53 -28.86 23.54
N SER A 194 28.85 -29.88 23.00
CA SER A 194 29.15 -31.29 23.33
C SER A 194 30.55 -31.75 22.89
N LEU A 195 31.09 -31.17 21.82
CA LEU A 195 32.47 -31.42 21.38
C LEU A 195 33.49 -30.67 22.25
N VAL A 196 33.20 -29.43 22.63
CA VAL A 196 34.04 -28.63 23.54
C VAL A 196 34.13 -29.30 24.91
N GLU A 197 33.01 -29.76 25.47
CA GLU A 197 33.02 -30.44 26.77
C GLU A 197 33.76 -31.79 26.72
N ASN A 198 33.60 -32.56 25.65
CA ASN A 198 34.38 -33.78 25.42
C ASN A 198 35.89 -33.51 25.25
N GLN A 199 36.26 -32.41 24.56
CA GLN A 199 37.65 -31.98 24.48
C GLN A 199 38.19 -31.55 25.85
N ARG A 200 37.41 -30.81 26.63
CA ARG A 200 37.72 -30.37 27.99
C ARG A 200 37.94 -31.54 28.94
N ASP A 201 37.03 -32.52 28.94
CA ASP A 201 37.17 -33.77 29.68
C ASP A 201 38.48 -34.51 29.32
N ARG A 202 38.81 -34.55 28.03
CA ARG A 202 40.03 -35.19 27.54
C ARG A 202 41.30 -34.42 27.95
N ILE A 203 41.25 -33.09 27.98
CA ILE A 203 42.31 -32.24 28.52
C ILE A 203 42.48 -32.51 30.02
N HIS A 204 41.42 -32.46 30.82
CA HIS A 204 41.49 -32.73 32.26
C HIS A 204 42.02 -34.14 32.59
N ARG A 205 41.71 -35.16 31.77
CA ARG A 205 42.32 -36.50 31.89
C ARG A 205 43.83 -36.49 31.58
N LEU A 206 44.27 -35.73 30.58
CA LEU A 206 45.70 -35.58 30.27
C LEU A 206 46.42 -34.79 31.36
N GLU A 207 45.81 -33.75 31.92
CA GLU A 207 46.32 -32.96 33.04
C GLU A 207 46.50 -33.82 34.31
N ASP A 208 45.54 -34.69 34.64
CA ASP A 208 45.68 -35.63 35.76
C ASP A 208 46.78 -36.67 35.51
N LEU A 209 46.91 -37.21 34.28
CA LEU A 209 48.02 -38.10 33.93
C LEU A 209 49.39 -37.42 34.05
N VAL A 210 49.53 -36.19 33.56
CA VAL A 210 50.75 -35.38 33.68
C VAL A 210 51.03 -35.04 35.14
N SER A 211 50.01 -34.66 35.92
CA SER A 211 50.13 -34.36 37.35
C SER A 211 50.58 -35.57 38.16
N ARG A 212 50.05 -36.76 37.85
CA ARG A 212 50.46 -38.04 38.47
C ARG A 212 51.89 -38.42 38.10
N LEU A 213 52.29 -38.24 36.84
CA LEU A 213 53.67 -38.48 36.41
C LEU A 213 54.64 -37.54 37.13
N THR A 214 54.36 -36.24 37.10
CA THR A 214 55.16 -35.18 37.74
C THR A 214 55.28 -35.39 39.26
N ASN A 215 54.18 -35.76 39.94
CA ASN A 215 54.22 -36.06 41.38
C ASN A 215 54.95 -37.38 41.68
N ARG A 216 54.90 -38.37 40.77
CA ARG A 216 55.64 -39.64 40.89
C ARG A 216 57.14 -39.49 40.66
N GLU A 217 57.56 -38.50 39.89
CA GLU A 217 58.98 -38.11 39.74
C GLU A 217 59.50 -37.26 40.91
N ARG A 218 58.62 -36.83 41.83
CA ARG A 218 58.95 -35.94 42.97
C ARG A 218 59.12 -36.55 44.37
N PRO A 219 59.40 -37.85 44.60
CA PRO A 219 59.92 -38.36 45.87
C PRO A 219 61.41 -38.71 45.76
N GLY A 220 62.31 -37.71 45.74
CA GLY A 220 63.75 -38.01 45.65
C GLY A 220 64.76 -36.86 45.84
N LEU A 221 64.37 -35.59 45.65
CA LEU A 221 65.33 -34.46 45.64
C LEU A 221 65.01 -33.39 46.69
N SER A 222 65.27 -33.75 47.96
CA SER A 222 65.46 -32.81 49.08
C SER A 222 66.62 -33.25 49.98
N ARG A 223 67.84 -33.35 49.43
CA ARG A 223 69.08 -33.36 50.24
C ARG A 223 70.28 -32.91 49.42
N ALA A 224 71.04 -31.95 49.98
CA ALA A 224 72.18 -31.25 49.39
C ALA A 224 71.83 -30.40 48.13
N GLY A 225 72.43 -29.23 47.93
CA GLY A 225 73.40 -28.53 48.76
C GLY A 225 74.07 -27.40 47.96
N THR A 226 74.22 -26.24 48.58
CA THR A 226 75.01 -25.09 48.13
C THR A 226 76.36 -25.43 47.48
N LEU A 227 76.67 -24.90 46.28
CA LEU A 227 77.75 -23.91 46.05
C LEU A 227 77.85 -23.44 44.58
N THR A 228 78.30 -22.19 44.38
CA THR A 228 78.99 -21.56 43.19
C THR A 228 78.37 -21.70 41.78
N ASP A 229 78.10 -20.65 40.98
CA ASP A 229 78.82 -19.40 40.63
C ASP A 229 79.70 -19.50 39.35
N LEU A 230 79.72 -18.39 38.59
CA LEU A 230 80.46 -18.07 37.35
C LEU A 230 80.12 -18.80 36.04
N GLY A 231 79.77 -18.02 34.99
CA GLY A 231 79.52 -18.53 33.62
C GLY A 231 78.94 -17.52 32.62
N VAL A 232 79.53 -16.32 32.49
CA VAL A 232 79.08 -15.26 31.56
C VAL A 232 79.31 -15.62 30.09
N LYS A 233 78.31 -15.42 29.19
CA LYS A 233 78.38 -14.50 28.00
C LYS A 233 77.44 -14.81 26.78
N SER A 234 76.39 -14.00 26.63
CA SER A 234 75.83 -13.32 25.41
C SER A 234 75.37 -14.05 24.11
N ILE A 235 74.52 -13.32 23.36
CA ILE A 235 74.21 -13.39 21.89
C ILE A 235 73.22 -14.49 21.49
N ASP A 236 72.14 -14.24 20.72
CA ASP A 236 71.43 -13.01 20.29
C ASP A 236 70.00 -13.42 19.83
N SER A 237 69.13 -12.44 19.49
CA SER A 237 68.11 -12.44 18.41
C SER A 237 67.40 -13.74 17.96
N ASP A 238 66.11 -13.82 17.63
CA ASP A 238 64.96 -12.89 17.62
C ASP A 238 63.69 -13.81 17.73
N GLU A 239 62.42 -13.50 17.46
CA GLU A 239 61.76 -12.40 16.75
C GLU A 239 60.34 -12.15 17.34
N ALA A 240 59.72 -11.05 16.92
CA ALA A 240 58.38 -10.61 17.28
C ALA A 240 57.27 -11.25 16.41
N ALA A 241 56.05 -11.34 16.94
CA ALA A 241 54.95 -10.43 16.55
C ALA A 241 53.60 -10.84 17.16
N ASP A 242 53.01 -9.96 17.98
CA ASP A 242 51.56 -9.89 18.14
C ASP A 242 50.88 -9.47 16.82
N ILE A 243 49.55 -9.58 16.74
CA ILE A 243 48.70 -8.41 16.45
C ILE A 243 47.21 -8.73 16.72
N ASP A 244 46.61 -7.85 17.52
CA ASP A 244 45.18 -7.74 17.79
C ASP A 244 44.41 -7.14 16.60
N GLY A 245 43.12 -7.46 16.47
CA GLY A 245 42.34 -7.27 15.23
C GLY A 245 40.94 -6.70 15.44
N SER A 246 40.83 -5.61 16.19
CA SER A 246 39.59 -4.82 16.33
C SER A 246 39.05 -4.34 14.98
N ALA A 247 37.73 -4.41 14.77
CA ALA A 247 37.08 -4.07 13.52
C ALA A 247 36.07 -2.91 13.68
N THR A 248 36.36 -1.77 13.04
CA THR A 248 35.41 -0.66 12.86
C THR A 248 35.51 -0.05 11.44
N ILE A 249 34.51 -0.35 10.61
CA ILE A 249 33.65 0.55 9.79
C ILE A 249 34.29 1.68 8.94
N SER A 250 33.63 1.98 7.80
CA SER A 250 33.82 3.11 6.85
C SER A 250 34.97 2.96 5.84
N GLU A 251 34.90 3.43 4.58
CA GLU A 251 33.79 3.94 3.74
C GLU A 251 34.27 4.00 2.26
N SER A 252 33.37 4.32 1.31
CA SER A 252 33.67 4.85 -0.05
C SER A 252 34.42 3.94 -1.05
N GLU A 253 34.36 4.15 -2.38
CA GLU A 253 33.29 4.64 -3.29
C GLU A 253 33.70 4.28 -4.74
N GLU A 254 32.85 4.62 -5.73
CA GLU A 254 33.24 5.03 -7.09
C GLU A 254 33.53 3.97 -8.20
N THR A 255 32.53 3.85 -9.11
CA THR A 255 32.52 3.81 -10.60
C THR A 255 33.75 3.26 -11.40
N THR A 256 33.62 2.58 -12.56
CA THR A 256 32.90 2.98 -13.80
C THR A 256 32.73 1.81 -14.81
N LYS A 257 31.73 1.90 -15.71
CA LYS A 257 31.43 1.02 -16.87
C LYS A 257 32.46 1.13 -18.03
N PRO A 258 32.19 0.64 -19.27
CA PRO A 258 32.00 -0.75 -19.72
C PRO A 258 32.99 -1.12 -20.88
N ARG A 259 33.07 -2.39 -21.28
CA ARG A 259 33.79 -2.78 -22.52
C ARG A 259 32.82 -3.31 -23.60
N LYS A 260 32.80 -2.64 -24.75
CA LYS A 260 32.00 -2.96 -25.94
C LYS A 260 32.90 -3.54 -27.04
N SER A 261 32.35 -4.47 -27.84
CA SER A 261 32.84 -4.92 -29.16
C SER A 261 34.26 -5.49 -29.30
N MET A 262 34.34 -6.70 -29.85
CA MET A 262 35.05 -6.86 -31.13
C MET A 262 34.39 -7.91 -32.01
N GLU A 263 34.62 -7.79 -33.32
CA GLU A 263 33.82 -8.28 -34.43
C GLU A 263 34.69 -9.19 -35.33
N LYS A 264 34.11 -10.27 -35.85
CA LYS A 264 34.42 -10.83 -37.17
C LYS A 264 33.40 -11.89 -37.60
#